data_AF-A0A6G3LHM9-F1
#
_entry.id   AF-A0A6G3LHM9-F1
#
_cell.length_a   1.000
_cell.length_b   1.000
_cell.length_c   1.000
_cell.angle_alpha   90.00
_cell.angle_beta   90.00
_cell.angle_gamma   90.00
#
_symmetry.space_group_name_H-M   'P 1'
#
loop_
_entity.id
_entity.type
_entity.pdbx_description
1 polymer ?
#
loop_
_entity_poly.entity_id
_entity_poly.type
_entity_poly.pdbx_seq_one_letter_code
_entity_poly.pdbx_strand_id
1 'polypeptide(L)'
;MEILITSGGIVLGGRGIAELLKAIEETGSLRRASERLGMNYKRAWMKLKLAEAKAMTPLVERRRGRSGYRLTGQGKEIVQLYYEAEKKLVNCGF
;
A
#
# COMPACT_ATOMS: atom_id res chain seq x y z
N MET A 1 13.56 -11.09 -7.01
CA MET A 1 13.05 -10.14 -8.03
C MET A 1 12.28 -9.04 -7.31
N GLU A 2 12.46 -7.78 -7.68
CA GLU A 2 11.78 -6.64 -7.06
C GLU A 2 10.74 -6.06 -8.03
N ILE A 3 9.51 -5.81 -7.53
CA ILE A 3 8.43 -5.16 -8.28
C ILE A 3 8.28 -3.75 -7.76
N LEU A 4 8.36 -2.77 -8.66
CA LEU A 4 8.18 -1.35 -8.34
C LEU A 4 6.82 -0.87 -8.83
N ILE A 5 6.20 -0.01 -8.04
CA ILE A 5 4.96 0.70 -8.35
C ILE A 5 5.36 2.08 -8.85
N THR A 6 4.96 2.43 -10.07
CA THR A 6 5.24 3.72 -10.69
C THR A 6 3.96 4.43 -11.11
N SER A 7 3.99 5.76 -11.12
CA SER A 7 2.93 6.60 -11.67
C SER A 7 3.56 7.77 -12.41
N GLY A 8 3.25 7.94 -13.70
CA GLY A 8 3.86 8.99 -14.53
C GLY A 8 5.40 8.93 -14.58
N GLY A 9 6.00 7.74 -14.50
CA GLY A 9 7.46 7.57 -14.43
C GLY A 9 8.08 7.77 -13.03
N ILE A 10 7.28 8.15 -12.02
CA ILE A 10 7.74 8.34 -10.64
C ILE A 10 7.54 7.06 -9.84
N VAL A 11 8.60 6.60 -9.16
CA VAL A 11 8.54 5.41 -8.28
C VAL A 11 7.85 5.75 -6.96
N LEU A 12 6.65 5.22 -6.76
CA LEU A 12 5.85 5.37 -5.54
C LEU A 12 6.37 4.47 -4.41
N GLY A 13 6.82 3.26 -4.76
CA GLY A 13 7.33 2.26 -3.83
C GLY A 13 7.40 0.89 -4.47
N GLY A 14 7.37 -0.17 -3.67
CA GLY A 14 7.33 -1.57 -4.11
C GLY A 14 6.57 -2.43 -3.11
N ARG A 15 7.05 -3.64 -2.84
CA ARG A 15 6.42 -4.59 -1.89
C ARG A 15 5.95 -3.97 -0.58
N GLY A 16 6.81 -3.18 0.05
CA GLY A 16 6.51 -2.61 1.36
C GLY A 16 5.38 -1.58 1.39
N ILE A 17 5.04 -0.91 0.28
CA ILE A 17 3.84 -0.06 0.25
C ILE A 17 2.60 -0.89 -0.10
N ALA A 18 2.72 -1.89 -0.99
CA ALA A 18 1.64 -2.81 -1.32
C ALA A 18 1.16 -3.59 -0.09
N GLU A 19 2.09 -4.15 0.69
CA GLU A 19 1.80 -4.85 1.94
C GLU A 19 1.13 -3.93 2.97
N LEU A 20 1.62 -2.69 3.09
CA LEU A 20 1.05 -1.72 4.02
C LEU A 20 -0.39 -1.35 3.64
N LEU A 21 -0.65 -1.04 2.38
CA LEU A 21 -1.99 -0.71 1.89
C LEU A 21 -2.95 -1.90 2.06
N LYS A 22 -2.53 -3.11 1.70
CA LYS A 22 -3.31 -4.33 1.90
C LYS A 22 -3.64 -4.55 3.38
N ALA A 23 -2.65 -4.43 4.26
CA ALA A 23 -2.87 -4.58 5.69
C ALA A 23 -3.80 -3.50 6.28
N ILE A 24 -3.76 -2.26 5.76
CA ILE A 24 -4.70 -1.20 6.14
C ILE A 24 -6.12 -1.57 5.72
N GLU A 25 -6.33 -2.09 4.51
CA GLU A 25 -7.67 -2.50 4.06
C GLU A 25 -8.23 -3.63 4.93
N GLU A 26 -7.41 -4.64 5.22
CA GLU A 26 -7.82 -5.81 6.01
C GLU A 26 -8.10 -5.45 7.48
N THR A 27 -7.31 -4.55 8.08
CA THR A 27 -7.43 -4.22 9.52
C THR A 27 -8.28 -2.99 9.80
N GLY A 28 -8.54 -2.16 8.78
CA GLY A 28 -9.15 -0.84 8.90
C GLY A 28 -8.33 0.14 9.75
N SER A 29 -7.05 -0.13 10.06
CA SER A 29 -6.24 0.69 10.96
C SER A 29 -4.78 0.67 10.58
N LEU A 30 -4.20 1.85 10.35
CA LEU A 30 -2.77 1.97 10.10
C LEU A 30 -1.92 1.45 11.26
N ARG A 31 -2.38 1.62 12.51
CA ARG A 31 -1.67 1.10 13.68
C ARG A 31 -1.61 -0.42 13.65
N ARG A 32 -2.76 -1.09 13.51
CA ARG A 32 -2.82 -2.56 13.45
C ARG A 32 -2.10 -3.12 12.22
N ALA A 33 -2.19 -2.42 11.09
CA ALA A 33 -1.41 -2.76 9.90
C ALA A 33 0.09 -2.71 10.19
N SER A 34 0.58 -1.64 10.84
CA SER A 34 2.00 -1.52 11.19
C SER A 34 2.46 -2.61 12.17
N GLU A 35 1.65 -2.92 13.20
CA GLU A 35 1.92 -3.99 14.16
C GLU A 35 1.98 -5.36 13.47
N ARG A 36 1.02 -5.67 12.59
CA ARG A 36 0.99 -6.93 11.82
C ARG A 36 2.19 -7.10 10.91
N LEU A 37 2.71 -6.00 10.36
CA LEU A 37 3.89 -6.00 9.50
C LEU A 37 5.21 -5.92 10.28
N GLY A 38 5.19 -5.94 11.62
CA GLY A 38 6.38 -5.74 12.44
C GLY A 38 7.05 -4.37 12.22
N MET A 39 6.30 -3.39 11.72
CA MET A 39 6.79 -2.07 11.35
C MET A 39 6.46 -1.05 12.43
N ASN A 40 7.44 -0.20 12.77
CA ASN A 40 7.18 0.94 13.62
C ASN A 40 6.09 1.85 13.01
N TYR A 41 5.10 2.23 13.80
CA TYR A 41 3.97 3.06 13.34
C TYR A 41 4.39 4.34 12.63
N LYS A 42 5.41 5.07 13.13
CA LYS A 42 5.92 6.29 12.49
C LYS A 42 6.51 5.98 11.12
N ARG A 43 7.22 4.86 10.98
CA ARG A 43 7.75 4.41 9.68
C ARG A 43 6.63 4.07 8.71
N ALA A 44 5.57 3.39 9.17
CA ALA A 44 4.40 3.09 8.36
C ALA A 44 3.70 4.38 7.89
N TRP A 45 3.49 5.33 8.79
CA TRP A 45 2.92 6.64 8.46
C TRP A 45 3.76 7.39 7.42
N MET A 46 5.07 7.51 7.63
CA MET A 46 5.96 8.20 6.71
C MET A 46 5.99 7.52 5.33
N LYS A 47 6.01 6.19 5.29
CA LYS A 47 5.97 5.41 4.05
C LYS A 47 4.69 5.69 3.26
N LEU A 48 3.54 5.64 3.94
CA LEU A 48 2.25 5.98 3.33
C LEU A 48 2.26 7.42 2.79
N LYS A 49 2.69 8.39 3.60
CA LYS A 49 2.69 9.81 3.21
C LYS A 49 3.60 10.09 2.03
N LEU A 50 4.77 9.45 1.97
CA LEU A 50 5.67 9.58 0.83
C LEU A 50 5.03 9.00 -0.45
N ALA A 51 4.36 7.86 -0.36
CA ALA A 51 3.67 7.26 -1.49
C ALA A 51 2.51 8.16 -1.98
N GLU A 52 1.68 8.68 -1.07
CA GLU A 52 0.59 9.62 -1.40
C GLU A 52 1.11 10.91 -2.04
N ALA A 53 2.21 11.47 -1.52
CA ALA A 53 2.82 12.68 -2.08
C ALA A 53 3.30 12.46 -3.52
N LYS A 54 3.95 11.33 -3.78
CA LYS A 54 4.43 10.98 -5.12
C LYS A 54 3.29 10.62 -6.08
N ALA A 55 2.23 10.00 -5.57
CA ALA A 55 1.03 9.70 -6.35
C ALA A 55 0.17 10.95 -6.60
N MET A 56 0.47 12.07 -5.93
CA MET A 56 -0.30 13.32 -5.97
C MET A 56 -1.77 13.15 -5.56
N THR A 57 -2.05 12.17 -4.71
CA THR A 57 -3.41 11.74 -4.37
C THR A 57 -3.42 10.88 -3.11
N PRO A 58 -4.48 10.92 -2.28
CA PRO A 58 -4.63 10.02 -1.16
C PRO A 58 -4.79 8.55 -1.60
N LEU A 59 -4.06 7.66 -0.96
CA LEU A 59 -4.17 6.21 -1.17
C LEU A 59 -5.09 5.59 -0.11
N VAL A 60 -5.28 6.28 1.02
CA VAL A 60 -6.23 5.90 2.06
C VAL A 60 -7.13 7.06 2.45
N GLU A 61 -8.33 6.74 2.93
CA GLU A 61 -9.29 7.70 3.44
C GLU A 61 -9.88 7.25 4.78
N ARG A 62 -10.27 8.21 5.63
CA ARG A 62 -10.92 7.92 6.91
C ARG A 62 -12.33 7.38 6.69
N ARG A 63 -12.72 6.37 7.47
CA ARG A 63 -14.12 5.90 7.51
C ARG A 63 -15.02 6.98 8.12
N ARG A 64 -16.11 7.34 7.42
CA ARG A 64 -17.12 8.27 7.97
C ARG A 64 -17.76 7.65 9.23
N GLY A 65 -17.81 8.41 10.32
CA GLY A 65 -18.48 8.01 11.56
C GLY A 65 -17.79 6.93 12.40
N ARG A 66 -16.60 6.44 12.02
CA ARG A 66 -15.82 5.46 12.80
C ARG A 66 -14.33 5.79 12.81
N SER A 67 -13.62 5.39 13.86
CA SER A 67 -12.16 5.40 13.85
C SER A 67 -11.65 4.35 12.86
N GLY A 68 -10.78 4.76 11.93
CA GLY A 68 -10.14 3.83 10.99
C GLY A 68 -9.96 4.37 9.57
N TYR A 69 -9.29 3.56 8.75
CA TYR A 69 -8.95 3.83 7.37
C TYR A 69 -9.61 2.80 6.43
N ARG A 70 -9.76 3.18 5.17
CA ARG A 70 -10.02 2.29 4.02
C ARG A 70 -9.20 2.79 2.84
N LEU A 71 -8.91 1.92 1.88
CA LEU A 71 -8.24 2.34 0.66
C LEU A 71 -9.16 3.20 -0.21
N THR A 72 -8.57 4.21 -0.85
CA THR A 72 -9.21 4.90 -1.98
C THR A 72 -9.25 3.97 -3.20
N GLY A 73 -9.96 4.36 -4.27
CA GLY A 73 -9.97 3.61 -5.52
C GLY A 73 -8.55 3.34 -6.05
N GLN A 74 -7.70 4.37 -6.03
CA GLN A 74 -6.32 4.27 -6.46
C GLN A 74 -5.45 3.41 -5.52
N GLY A 75 -5.68 3.49 -4.20
CA GLY A 75 -5.03 2.59 -3.25
C GLY A 75 -5.36 1.12 -3.52
N LYS A 76 -6.61 0.81 -3.87
CA LYS A 76 -7.05 -0.55 -4.22
C LYS A 76 -6.42 -1.04 -5.53
N GLU A 77 -6.38 -0.18 -6.53
CA GLU A 77 -5.78 -0.48 -7.84
C GLU A 77 -4.29 -0.83 -7.70
N ILE A 78 -3.53 -0.04 -6.93
CA ILE A 78 -2.11 -0.32 -6.66
C ILE A 78 -1.93 -1.71 -6.04
N VAL A 79 -2.73 -2.04 -5.01
CA VAL A 79 -2.66 -3.35 -4.35
C VAL A 79 -2.98 -4.46 -5.34
N GLN A 80 -4.05 -4.33 -6.12
CA GLN A 80 -4.46 -5.32 -7.10
C GLN A 80 -3.37 -5.58 -8.14
N LEU A 81 -2.90 -4.52 -8.82
CA LEU A 81 -1.89 -4.64 -9.88
C LEU A 81 -0.58 -5.23 -9.36
N TYR A 82 -0.15 -4.82 -8.15
CA TYR A 82 1.07 -5.35 -7.55
C TYR A 82 0.99 -6.87 -7.35
N TYR A 83 -0.08 -7.37 -6.71
CA TYR A 83 -0.21 -8.80 -6.41
C TYR A 83 -0.52 -9.64 -7.66
N GLU A 84 -1.19 -9.09 -8.66
CA GLU A 84 -1.34 -9.73 -9.97
C GLU A 84 0.01 -9.91 -10.67
N ALA A 85 0.86 -8.87 -10.69
CA ALA A 85 2.20 -8.94 -11.25
C ALA A 85 3.08 -9.94 -10.48
N GLU A 86 3.04 -9.90 -9.14
CA GLU A 86 3.78 -10.84 -8.27
C GLU A 86 3.40 -12.29 -8.56
N LYS A 87 2.10 -12.58 -8.67
CA LYS A 87 1.60 -13.92 -8.98
C LYS A 87 2.05 -14.41 -10.36
N LYS A 88 2.00 -13.54 -11.38
CA LYS A 88 2.45 -13.90 -12.74
C LYS A 88 3.94 -14.26 -12.74
N LEU A 89 4.76 -13.49 -12.04
CA LEU A 89 6.21 -13.72 -11.98
C LEU A 89 6.58 -14.98 -11.20
N VAL A 90 5.86 -15.31 -10.12
CA VAL A 90 6.05 -16.58 -9.39
C VAL A 90 5.71 -17.79 -10.26
N ASN A 91 4.65 -17.69 -11.09
CA ASN A 91 4.25 -18.75 -12.00
C ASN A 91 5.11 -18.84 -13.28
N CYS A 92 5.98 -17.86 -13.52
CA CYS A 92 6.85 -17.84 -14.69
C CYS A 92 8.15 -18.65 -14.51
N GLY A 93 8.35 -19.35 -13.39
CA GLY A 93 9.37 -20.39 -13.21
C GLY A 93 10.70 -20.11 -13.91
N PHE A 94 11.52 -19.22 -13.33
CA PHE A 94 12.95 -19.15 -13.65
C PHE A 94 13.71 -20.18 -12.81
#